data_AF-A0AAE3PLW8-F1
#
_entry.id   AF-A0AAE3PLW8-F1
#
_cell.length_a   1.000
_cell.length_b   1.000
_cell.length_c   1.000
_cell.angle_alpha   90.00
_cell.angle_beta   90.00
_cell.angle_gamma   90.00
#
_symmetry.space_group_name_H-M   'P 1'
#
loop_
_entity.id
_entity.type
_entity.pdbx_description
1 polymer ?
#
loop_
_entity_poly.entity_id
_entity_poly.type
_entity_poly.pdbx_seq_one_letter_code
_entity_poly.pdbx_strand_id
1 'polypeptide(L)'
;MSSGLANVGRYLRRLDRDALAAFVRDLYRARGRRAHVDDGHVIVSDGERSRIVLPVATRRRPRLSSPATERQVDVVVTAGDGTGHGGALATGLGARLETAADVAEMLRFAVDEADARELCREHLGRPPEALRPSRTQRARAAVAASVATVRERLSTAGATVGDGVERADGRAVLAIVALLLGAAVLTTGGGQFDSSDGPPASNLTTDEFGSGDRPTVNAAPDGNAVPVRSDGSVNVPAVASAHRRAASSTTYLLFRTYTGPSTTGNGTETVVQRTMIARGNDTYRVEQQTTTCGSSLTMTYLYYDGSDLFGARYNGTLSYTQLPADAQYPTAPEEAVVGNVERYLSTTNTVVTDPSIDVPGVYVVASGTPTSPSLRGVENYHAEAVVGRDGMVRELTVSYDLPNDSRSVSFSLRYADVGETTVRAPAWYDARWGDGTATATTPATTNATFFDEYGKLRAEMAARKLCRDLADPSAAD
;
A
#
# COMPACT_ATOMS: atom_id res chain seq x y z
N MET A 1 -1.88 -7.22 18.68
CA MET A 1 -0.59 -6.49 18.88
C MET A 1 -0.53 -5.06 18.30
N SER A 2 -1.48 -4.58 17.50
CA SER A 2 -1.31 -3.42 16.59
C SER A 2 -1.05 -2.02 17.19
N SER A 3 -1.05 -1.81 18.51
CA SER A 3 -0.82 -0.48 19.14
C SER A 3 0.47 -0.39 19.97
N GLY A 4 1.10 -1.52 20.32
CA GLY A 4 2.25 -1.53 21.23
C GLY A 4 3.56 -1.10 20.58
N LEU A 5 3.77 -1.54 19.33
CA LEU A 5 5.04 -1.40 18.61
C LEU A 5 5.36 0.04 18.16
N ALA A 6 4.40 0.96 18.23
CA ALA A 6 4.60 2.37 17.89
C ALA A 6 5.68 3.10 18.74
N ASN A 7 6.17 2.50 19.83
CA ASN A 7 7.25 3.10 20.66
C ASN A 7 8.55 2.30 20.68
N VAL A 8 8.74 1.31 19.82
CA VAL A 8 10.00 0.55 19.75
C VAL A 8 11.21 1.50 19.70
N GLY A 9 11.14 2.57 18.89
CA GLY A 9 12.20 3.59 18.82
C GLY A 9 12.52 4.31 20.12
N ARG A 10 11.60 4.40 21.09
CA ARG A 10 11.92 4.94 22.43
C ARG A 10 12.81 3.99 23.22
N TYR A 11 12.55 2.69 23.14
CA TYR A 11 13.32 1.67 23.84
C TYR A 11 14.66 1.43 23.17
N LEU A 12 14.70 1.38 21.83
CA LEU A 12 15.96 1.33 21.08
C LEU A 12 16.88 2.51 21.41
N ARG A 13 16.34 3.73 21.61
CA ARG A 13 17.12 4.93 22.02
C ARG A 13 17.69 4.86 23.45
N ARG A 14 17.36 3.83 24.22
CA ARG A 14 17.93 3.59 25.56
C ARG A 14 19.05 2.57 25.54
N LEU A 15 19.14 1.76 24.48
CA LEU A 15 20.25 0.83 24.28
C LEU A 15 21.51 1.64 23.97
N ASP A 16 22.63 1.21 24.55
CA ASP A 16 23.94 1.64 24.08
C ASP A 16 24.30 0.91 22.77
N ARG A 17 25.49 1.17 22.25
CA ARG A 17 25.93 0.62 20.96
C ARG A 17 25.93 -0.91 20.98
N ASP A 18 26.47 -1.50 22.03
CA ASP A 18 26.69 -2.95 22.11
C ASP A 18 25.35 -3.68 22.34
N ALA A 19 24.48 -3.13 23.19
CA ALA A 19 23.14 -3.65 23.40
C ALA A 19 22.27 -3.52 22.13
N LEU A 20 22.40 -2.41 21.38
CA LEU A 20 21.68 -2.26 20.11
C LEU A 20 22.19 -3.26 19.06
N ALA A 21 23.51 -3.48 18.98
CA ALA A 21 24.09 -4.47 18.07
C ALA A 21 23.68 -5.91 18.44
N ALA A 22 23.65 -6.24 19.73
CA ALA A 22 23.14 -7.53 20.21
C ALA A 22 21.67 -7.74 19.84
N PHE A 23 20.83 -6.73 20.07
CA PHE A 23 19.42 -6.77 19.69
C PHE A 23 19.24 -6.97 18.18
N VAL A 24 19.97 -6.21 17.34
CA VAL A 24 19.88 -6.34 15.86
C VAL A 24 20.36 -7.72 15.41
N ARG A 25 21.45 -8.25 15.97
CA ARG A 25 21.91 -9.62 15.72
C ARG A 25 20.80 -10.65 15.99
N ASP A 26 20.19 -10.57 17.17
CA ASP A 26 19.19 -11.56 17.58
C ASP A 26 17.88 -11.40 16.79
N LEU A 27 17.53 -10.17 16.40
CA LEU A 27 16.45 -9.90 15.46
C LEU A 27 16.67 -10.63 14.11
N TYR A 28 17.85 -10.50 13.49
CA TYR A 28 18.12 -11.21 12.24
C TYR A 28 18.21 -12.73 12.41
N ARG A 29 18.69 -13.23 13.57
CA ARG A 29 18.67 -14.67 13.88
C ARG A 29 17.24 -15.22 13.97
N ALA A 30 16.34 -14.50 14.63
CA ALA A 30 14.93 -14.87 14.72
C ALA A 30 14.22 -14.85 13.36
N ARG A 31 14.76 -14.12 12.38
CA ARG A 31 14.34 -14.17 10.96
C ARG A 31 14.96 -15.35 10.17
N GLY A 32 15.66 -16.26 10.85
CA GLY A 32 16.33 -17.41 10.21
C GLY A 32 17.68 -17.09 9.54
N ARG A 33 18.28 -15.91 9.79
CA ARG A 33 19.58 -15.54 9.20
C ARG A 33 20.74 -15.87 10.14
N ARG A 34 21.92 -16.15 9.58
CA ARG A 34 23.14 -16.27 10.39
C ARG A 34 23.67 -14.87 10.68
N ALA A 35 23.58 -14.43 11.94
CA ALA A 35 24.11 -13.12 12.34
C ALA A 35 25.12 -13.23 13.49
N HIS A 36 26.16 -12.40 13.46
CA HIS A 36 27.10 -12.21 14.57
C HIS A 36 27.56 -10.74 14.65
N VAL A 37 28.10 -10.33 15.80
CA VAL A 37 28.62 -8.97 16.00
C VAL A 37 30.13 -8.98 15.79
N ASP A 38 30.64 -8.07 14.97
CA ASP A 38 32.06 -7.83 14.71
C ASP A 38 32.36 -6.32 14.77
N ASP A 39 33.22 -5.90 15.71
CA ASP A 39 33.56 -4.48 15.98
C ASP A 39 32.34 -3.52 16.04
N GLY A 40 31.25 -3.98 16.66
CA GLY A 40 30.00 -3.23 16.79
C GLY A 40 29.19 -3.09 15.50
N HIS A 41 29.54 -3.83 14.44
CA HIS A 41 28.71 -4.10 13.27
C HIS A 41 28.03 -5.46 13.44
N VAL A 42 26.89 -5.66 12.79
CA VAL A 42 26.23 -6.96 12.71
C VAL A 42 26.44 -7.51 11.31
N ILE A 43 27.19 -8.60 11.21
CA ILE A 43 27.41 -9.30 9.95
C ILE A 43 26.28 -10.32 9.80
N VAL A 44 25.44 -10.14 8.78
CA VAL A 44 24.29 -10.99 8.49
C VAL A 44 24.58 -11.77 7.21
N SER A 45 24.50 -13.10 7.26
CA SER A 45 24.65 -13.96 6.10
C SER A 45 23.38 -14.78 5.86
N ASP A 46 23.03 -14.90 4.58
CA ASP A 46 21.95 -15.74 4.06
C ASP A 46 22.47 -17.02 3.37
N GLY A 47 23.77 -17.31 3.47
CA GLY A 47 24.43 -18.45 2.83
C GLY A 47 25.32 -18.04 1.67
N GLU A 48 24.77 -17.33 0.68
CA GLU A 48 25.52 -16.90 -0.51
C GLU A 48 26.07 -15.48 -0.39
N ARG A 49 25.38 -14.63 0.39
CA ARG A 49 25.75 -13.22 0.57
C ARG A 49 25.97 -12.92 2.05
N SER A 50 26.85 -11.95 2.30
CA SER A 50 27.06 -11.37 3.62
C SER A 50 26.78 -9.88 3.51
N ARG A 51 26.01 -9.35 4.46
CA ARG A 51 25.69 -7.93 4.59
C ARG A 51 26.24 -7.39 5.90
N ILE A 52 26.76 -6.17 5.85
CA ILE A 52 27.26 -5.44 7.02
C ILE A 52 26.18 -4.45 7.46
N VAL A 53 25.61 -4.71 8.64
CA VAL A 53 24.59 -3.87 9.27
C VAL A 53 25.25 -3.03 10.35
N LEU A 54 25.07 -1.71 10.30
CA LEU A 54 25.61 -0.75 11.26
C LEU A 54 24.50 -0.20 12.19
N PRO A 55 24.45 -0.63 13.46
CA PRO A 55 23.49 -0.10 14.43
C PRO A 55 23.96 1.25 14.99
N VAL A 56 23.14 2.28 14.87
CA VAL A 56 23.45 3.67 15.27
C VAL A 56 22.60 4.09 16.47
N ALA A 57 23.24 4.16 17.64
CA ALA A 57 22.63 4.71 18.85
C ALA A 57 22.61 6.26 18.79
N THR A 58 21.47 6.89 19.07
CA THR A 58 21.24 8.31 18.79
C THR A 58 21.96 9.31 19.72
N ARG A 59 22.66 8.85 20.77
CA ARG A 59 23.08 9.74 21.87
C ARG A 59 24.50 10.26 21.78
N ARG A 60 25.37 9.69 20.95
CA ARG A 60 26.75 10.16 20.78
C ARG A 60 27.17 10.02 19.33
N ARG A 61 27.83 11.07 18.80
CA ARG A 61 28.55 10.93 17.53
C ARG A 61 29.52 9.75 17.71
N PRO A 62 29.43 8.70 16.90
CA PRO A 62 30.39 7.63 16.95
C PRO A 62 31.76 8.27 16.74
N ARG A 63 32.66 8.09 17.69
CA ARG A 63 34.07 8.31 17.42
C ARG A 63 34.45 7.17 16.48
N LEU A 64 34.35 7.44 15.17
CA LEU A 64 34.89 6.61 14.11
C LEU A 64 36.42 6.65 14.26
N SER A 65 36.92 5.94 15.27
CA SER A 65 38.34 5.90 15.61
C SER A 65 39.05 4.70 15.01
N SER A 66 38.42 4.00 14.06
CA SER A 66 39.02 2.88 13.36
C SER A 66 38.97 3.09 11.84
N PRO A 67 40.02 2.71 11.10
CA PRO A 67 40.06 2.70 9.63
C PRO A 67 39.10 1.66 9.00
N ALA A 68 38.02 1.28 9.69
CA ALA A 68 36.97 0.39 9.20
C ALA A 68 36.14 1.01 8.05
N THR A 69 36.49 2.21 7.60
CA THR A 69 35.94 2.92 6.43
C THR A 69 36.14 2.17 5.10
N GLU A 70 36.90 1.08 5.06
CA GLU A 70 37.01 0.23 3.86
C GLU A 70 35.89 -0.81 3.72
N ARG A 71 35.17 -1.15 4.81
CA ARG A 71 34.07 -2.11 4.72
C ARG A 71 32.80 -1.38 4.27
N GLN A 72 32.34 -1.71 3.08
CA GLN A 72 31.08 -1.21 2.53
C GLN A 72 29.92 -1.62 3.47
N VAL A 73 29.26 -0.64 4.08
CA VAL A 73 28.09 -0.86 4.94
C VAL A 73 26.86 -0.97 4.04
N ASP A 74 26.13 -2.07 4.15
CA ASP A 74 24.94 -2.31 3.33
C ASP A 74 23.68 -1.73 3.96
N VAL A 75 23.59 -1.78 5.30
CA VAL A 75 22.40 -1.36 6.05
C VAL A 75 22.79 -0.55 7.29
N VAL A 76 22.08 0.53 7.57
CA VAL A 76 22.19 1.32 8.80
C VAL A 76 20.90 1.20 9.59
N VAL A 77 20.96 0.66 10.81
CA VAL A 77 19.79 0.54 11.70
C VAL A 77 19.80 1.68 12.71
N THR A 78 18.75 2.48 12.76
CA THR A 78 18.63 3.63 13.68
C THR A 78 17.41 3.53 14.58
N ALA A 79 17.57 3.99 15.83
CA ALA A 79 16.47 4.10 16.78
C ALA A 79 15.55 5.33 16.52
N GLY A 80 15.88 6.16 15.53
CA GLY A 80 15.13 7.35 15.12
C GLY A 80 14.14 7.10 13.98
N ASP A 81 13.61 8.20 13.44
CA ASP A 81 12.67 8.25 12.30
C ASP A 81 13.38 8.50 10.95
N GLY A 82 14.70 8.38 10.93
CA GLY A 82 15.54 8.61 9.75
C GLY A 82 15.96 10.06 9.51
N THR A 83 15.35 11.06 10.16
CA THR A 83 15.71 12.49 9.91
C THR A 83 17.00 12.96 10.59
N GLY A 84 17.60 12.12 11.43
CA GLY A 84 18.77 12.47 12.25
C GLY A 84 20.09 11.92 11.71
N HIS A 85 21.05 11.77 12.63
CA HIS A 85 22.39 11.28 12.32
C HIS A 85 22.41 9.93 11.58
N GLY A 86 21.49 9.01 11.91
CA GLY A 86 21.41 7.72 11.22
C GLY A 86 21.08 7.84 9.74
N GLY A 87 20.15 8.72 9.36
CA GLY A 87 19.82 8.93 7.94
C GLY A 87 20.93 9.62 7.18
N ALA A 88 21.52 10.69 7.75
CA ALA A 88 22.67 11.34 7.15
C ALA A 88 23.87 10.38 6.95
N LEU A 89 24.07 9.46 7.89
CA LEU A 89 25.11 8.44 7.79
C LEU A 89 24.79 7.41 6.70
N ALA A 90 23.56 6.91 6.63
CA ALA A 90 23.11 5.99 5.59
C ALA A 90 23.31 6.58 4.18
N THR A 91 22.87 7.83 3.97
CA THR A 91 23.09 8.56 2.72
C THR A 91 24.58 8.72 2.39
N GLY A 92 25.40 9.08 3.37
CA GLY A 92 26.85 9.24 3.16
C GLY A 92 27.58 7.94 2.83
N LEU A 93 27.03 6.79 3.24
CA LEU A 93 27.58 5.47 2.98
C LEU A 93 26.96 4.78 1.74
N GLY A 94 25.90 5.36 1.15
CA GLY A 94 25.10 4.66 0.13
C GLY A 94 24.41 3.39 0.69
N ALA A 95 24.19 3.34 2.00
CA ALA A 95 23.61 2.21 2.70
C ALA A 95 22.09 2.36 2.82
N ARG A 96 21.37 1.24 2.85
CA ARG A 96 19.93 1.23 3.14
C ARG A 96 19.68 1.63 4.59
N LEU A 97 18.66 2.44 4.85
CA LEU A 97 18.29 2.88 6.19
C LEU A 97 17.13 2.04 6.75
N GLU A 98 17.32 1.42 7.90
CA GLU A 98 16.27 0.79 8.69
C GLU A 98 16.01 1.63 9.95
N THR A 99 14.83 2.23 10.02
CA THR A 99 14.36 3.07 11.12
C THR A 99 13.74 2.25 12.25
N ALA A 100 13.37 2.92 13.34
CA ALA A 100 12.62 2.29 14.41
C ALA A 100 11.23 1.80 13.99
N ALA A 101 10.65 2.36 12.92
CA ALA A 101 9.39 1.89 12.36
C ALA A 101 9.59 0.56 11.63
N ASP A 102 10.69 0.43 10.88
CA ASP A 102 11.02 -0.77 10.13
C ASP A 102 11.35 -1.93 11.07
N VAL A 103 12.11 -1.67 12.13
CA VAL A 103 12.34 -2.66 13.21
C VAL A 103 11.03 -3.09 13.87
N ALA A 104 10.10 -2.17 14.08
CA ALA A 104 8.77 -2.49 14.62
C ALA A 104 7.95 -3.35 13.64
N GLU A 105 8.10 -3.13 12.34
CA GLU A 105 7.47 -3.93 11.29
C GLU A 105 8.07 -5.34 11.22
N MET A 106 9.40 -5.46 11.30
CA MET A 106 10.09 -6.75 11.35
C MET A 106 9.64 -7.59 12.55
N LEU A 107 9.58 -6.98 13.75
CA LEU A 107 9.06 -7.65 14.95
C LEU A 107 7.59 -8.10 14.82
N ARG A 108 6.84 -7.54 13.87
CA ARG A 108 5.43 -7.86 13.68
C ARG A 108 5.20 -8.91 12.61
N PHE A 109 5.96 -8.86 11.53
CA PHE A 109 5.65 -9.62 10.31
C PHE A 109 6.81 -10.48 9.82
N ALA A 110 8.05 -10.21 10.26
CA ALA A 110 9.21 -10.96 9.81
C ALA A 110 9.73 -11.97 10.84
N VAL A 111 9.19 -11.94 12.06
CA VAL A 111 9.61 -12.79 13.20
C VAL A 111 8.37 -13.46 13.78
N ASP A 112 8.51 -14.72 14.22
CA ASP A 112 7.43 -15.43 14.92
C ASP A 112 6.98 -14.65 16.17
N GLU A 113 5.69 -14.75 16.51
CA GLU A 113 5.12 -13.99 17.62
C GLU A 113 5.77 -14.34 18.98
N ALA A 114 6.18 -15.60 19.18
CA ALA A 114 6.85 -16.04 20.39
C ALA A 114 8.27 -15.43 20.48
N ASP A 115 9.02 -15.49 19.38
CA ASP A 115 10.38 -14.94 19.29
C ASP A 115 10.38 -13.42 19.45
N ALA A 116 9.43 -12.71 18.81
CA ALA A 116 9.29 -11.27 18.95
C ALA A 116 9.00 -10.85 20.41
N ARG A 117 8.20 -11.66 21.13
CA ARG A 117 7.96 -11.45 22.56
C ARG A 117 9.20 -11.67 23.41
N GLU A 118 9.97 -12.71 23.11
CA GLU A 118 11.22 -13.04 23.80
C GLU A 118 12.28 -11.95 23.57
N LEU A 119 12.54 -11.59 22.32
CA LEU A 119 13.47 -10.51 21.94
C LEU A 119 13.15 -9.20 22.65
N CYS A 120 11.88 -8.79 22.68
CA CYS A 120 11.50 -7.55 23.36
C CYS A 120 11.63 -7.67 24.89
N ARG A 121 11.34 -8.83 25.49
CA ARG A 121 11.55 -9.05 26.92
C ARG A 121 13.02 -8.97 27.30
N GLU A 122 13.88 -9.64 26.54
CA GLU A 122 15.32 -9.71 26.80
C GLU A 122 15.99 -8.35 26.59
N HIS A 123 15.82 -7.74 25.42
CA HIS A 123 16.57 -6.54 25.05
C HIS A 123 15.87 -5.24 25.44
N LEU A 124 14.53 -5.20 25.41
CA LEU A 124 13.75 -3.98 25.72
C LEU A 124 13.14 -4.01 27.13
N GLY A 125 13.33 -5.12 27.85
CA GLY A 125 12.85 -5.36 29.21
C GLY A 125 11.36 -5.65 29.33
N ARG A 126 10.61 -5.71 28.20
CA ARG A 126 9.14 -5.82 28.19
C ARG A 126 8.62 -6.42 26.88
N PRO A 127 7.51 -7.19 26.88
CA PRO A 127 6.94 -7.71 25.63
C PRO A 127 6.32 -6.60 24.76
N PRO A 128 6.12 -6.83 23.44
CA PRO A 128 5.63 -5.86 22.46
C PRO A 128 4.34 -5.13 22.89
N GLU A 129 3.38 -5.87 23.44
CA GLU A 129 2.09 -5.37 23.92
C GLU A 129 2.21 -4.39 25.09
N ALA A 130 3.31 -4.45 25.85
CA ALA A 130 3.60 -3.59 26.99
C ALA A 130 4.42 -2.34 26.60
N LEU A 131 4.85 -2.21 25.34
CA LEU A 131 5.58 -1.03 24.83
C LEU A 131 4.66 0.17 24.52
N ARG A 132 3.46 0.24 25.12
CA ARG A 132 2.43 1.25 24.82
C ARG A 132 2.88 2.70 25.04
N PRO A 133 2.35 3.66 24.26
CA PRO A 133 2.67 5.08 24.43
C PRO A 133 2.04 5.59 25.72
N SER A 134 2.77 6.46 26.42
CA SER A 134 2.24 7.15 27.60
C SER A 134 1.01 8.00 27.22
N ARG A 135 0.07 8.19 28.16
CA ARG A 135 -1.14 9.01 27.94
C ARG A 135 -0.79 10.41 27.40
N THR A 136 0.29 11.00 27.93
CA THR A 136 0.79 12.32 27.53
C THR A 136 1.30 12.36 26.09
N GLN A 137 1.91 11.28 25.59
CA GLN A 137 2.35 11.19 24.20
C GLN A 137 1.17 11.04 23.24
N ARG A 138 0.13 10.30 23.63
CA ARG A 138 -1.13 10.23 22.86
C ARG A 138 -1.79 11.60 22.77
N ALA A 139 -1.84 12.35 23.87
CA ALA A 139 -2.37 13.71 23.88
C ALA A 139 -1.53 14.67 23.01
N ARG A 140 -0.19 14.61 23.10
CA ARG A 140 0.69 15.44 22.26
C ARG A 140 0.60 15.11 20.78
N ALA A 141 0.51 13.84 20.41
CA ALA A 141 0.33 13.42 19.02
C ALA A 141 -1.02 13.91 18.47
N ALA A 142 -2.09 13.85 19.28
CA ALA A 142 -3.39 14.39 18.90
C ALA A 142 -3.34 15.92 18.70
N VAL A 143 -2.71 16.66 19.63
CA VAL A 143 -2.56 18.12 19.52
C VAL A 143 -1.68 18.51 18.32
N ALA A 144 -0.57 17.83 18.08
CA ALA A 144 0.30 18.10 16.94
C ALA A 144 -0.42 17.84 15.61
N ALA A 145 -1.23 16.79 15.53
CA ALA A 145 -2.08 16.53 14.37
C ALA A 145 -3.11 17.65 14.15
N SER A 146 -3.79 18.11 15.22
CA SER A 146 -4.74 19.23 15.12
C SER A 146 -4.07 20.54 14.68
N VAL A 147 -2.89 20.87 15.19
CA VAL A 147 -2.14 22.07 14.80
C VAL A 147 -1.69 22.02 13.34
N ALA A 148 -1.26 20.86 12.86
CA ALA A 148 -0.90 20.67 11.46
C ALA A 148 -2.11 20.90 10.52
N THR A 149 -3.28 20.37 10.88
CA THR A 149 -4.52 20.57 10.12
C THR A 149 -4.96 22.04 10.07
N VAL A 150 -4.85 22.76 11.19
CA VAL A 150 -5.20 24.20 11.25
C VAL A 150 -4.25 25.04 10.40
N ARG A 151 -2.94 24.79 10.50
CA ARG A 151 -1.92 25.49 9.71
C ARG A 151 -2.10 25.28 8.21
N GLU A 152 -2.45 24.05 7.82
CA GLU A 152 -2.71 23.72 6.43
C GLU A 152 -3.96 24.43 5.89
N ARG A 153 -5.08 24.41 6.63
CA ARG A 153 -6.30 25.14 6.22
C ARG A 153 -6.08 26.65 6.11
N LEU A 154 -5.27 27.24 7.00
CA LEU A 154 -4.88 28.65 6.91
C LEU A 154 -4.04 28.94 5.66
N SER A 155 -3.13 28.02 5.29
CA SER A 155 -2.31 28.16 4.08
C SER A 155 -3.11 28.05 2.78
N THR A 156 -4.12 27.16 2.72
CA THR A 156 -4.96 26.98 1.53
C THR A 156 -5.98 28.11 1.36
N ALA A 157 -6.41 28.75 2.46
CA ALA A 157 -7.34 29.88 2.42
C ALA A 157 -6.68 31.20 1.98
N GLY A 158 -5.38 31.22 1.66
CA GLY A 158 -4.65 32.45 1.31
C GLY A 158 -4.58 33.48 2.44
N ALA A 159 -4.95 33.08 3.66
CA ALA A 159 -4.89 33.95 4.82
C ALA A 159 -3.43 34.05 5.29
N THR A 160 -2.79 35.20 5.05
CA THR A 160 -1.54 35.53 5.71
C THR A 160 -1.83 35.69 7.20
N VAL A 161 -1.42 34.70 8.00
CA VAL A 161 -1.36 34.86 9.46
C VAL A 161 -0.28 35.91 9.70
N GLY A 162 -0.68 37.16 9.90
CA GLY A 162 0.26 38.19 10.31
C GLY A 162 0.96 37.75 11.60
N ASP A 163 2.23 38.12 11.76
CA ASP A 163 3.13 37.77 12.87
C ASP A 163 2.62 38.12 14.30
N GLY A 164 1.37 38.54 14.47
CA GLY A 164 0.74 38.86 15.75
C GLY A 164 0.34 37.66 16.62
N VAL A 165 0.41 36.41 16.12
CA VAL A 165 -0.02 35.22 16.90
C VAL A 165 1.04 34.73 17.89
N GLU A 166 2.31 35.16 17.77
CA GLU A 166 3.35 34.76 18.73
C GLU A 166 3.26 35.44 20.11
N ARG A 167 2.31 36.36 20.33
CA ARG A 167 2.12 37.03 21.64
C ARG A 167 0.73 36.89 22.27
N ALA A 168 -0.20 36.15 21.67
CA ALA A 168 -1.54 35.99 22.24
C ALA A 168 -1.61 34.75 23.16
N ASP A 169 -1.96 34.98 24.44
CA ASP A 169 -2.23 33.93 25.42
C ASP A 169 -3.11 32.82 24.84
N GLY A 170 -2.75 31.55 25.12
CA GLY A 170 -3.31 30.33 24.52
C GLY A 170 -4.83 30.13 24.66
N ARG A 171 -5.56 31.06 25.25
CA ARG A 171 -7.03 31.13 25.27
C ARG A 171 -7.62 31.74 23.99
N ALA A 172 -6.89 32.58 23.26
CA ALA A 172 -7.40 33.22 22.04
C ALA A 172 -7.51 32.26 20.84
N VAL A 173 -6.60 31.28 20.75
CA VAL A 173 -6.59 30.29 19.65
C VAL A 173 -7.81 29.36 19.69
N LEU A 174 -8.36 29.10 20.88
CA LEU A 174 -9.53 28.24 21.07
C LEU A 174 -10.85 28.90 20.63
N ALA A 175 -10.94 30.24 20.69
CA ALA A 175 -12.13 30.98 20.27
C ALA A 175 -12.26 31.11 18.73
N ILE A 176 -11.13 31.20 18.02
CA ILE A 176 -11.11 31.32 16.56
C ILE A 176 -11.53 30.00 15.87
N VAL A 177 -11.19 28.86 16.48
CA VAL A 177 -11.62 27.54 15.98
C VAL A 177 -13.14 27.32 16.15
N ALA A 178 -13.77 27.90 17.17
CA ALA A 178 -15.20 27.79 17.40
C ALA A 178 -16.05 28.67 16.44
N LEU A 179 -15.51 29.82 16.00
CA LEU A 179 -16.26 30.78 15.18
C LEU A 179 -16.34 30.37 13.69
N LEU A 180 -15.35 29.63 13.19
CA LEU A 180 -15.29 29.23 11.76
C LEU A 180 -16.20 28.04 11.41
N LEU A 181 -16.81 27.38 12.40
CA LEU A 181 -17.72 26.24 12.19
C LEU A 181 -19.21 26.65 12.04
N GLY A 182 -19.54 27.94 12.16
CA GLY A 182 -20.92 28.41 12.25
C GLY A 182 -21.58 29.01 11.00
N ALA A 183 -20.89 29.14 9.86
CA ALA A 183 -21.43 29.89 8.72
C ALA A 183 -21.15 29.23 7.35
N ALA A 184 -22.09 28.41 6.86
CA ALA A 184 -22.33 28.20 5.42
C ALA A 184 -23.63 27.37 5.21
N VAL A 185 -24.74 28.07 4.96
CA VAL A 185 -26.04 27.53 4.53
C VAL A 185 -26.49 28.36 3.31
N LEU A 186 -27.00 27.66 2.28
CA LEU A 186 -27.68 28.10 1.04
C LEU A 186 -26.82 28.39 -0.21
N THR A 187 -26.96 27.53 -1.23
CA THR A 187 -27.37 27.91 -2.60
C THR A 187 -27.94 26.71 -3.38
N THR A 188 -29.07 26.95 -4.03
CA THR A 188 -29.88 26.08 -4.92
C THR A 188 -29.35 26.03 -6.37
N GLY A 189 -29.65 24.95 -7.11
CA GLY A 189 -29.62 24.95 -8.58
C GLY A 189 -29.67 23.56 -9.22
N GLY A 190 -30.81 23.20 -9.82
CA GLY A 190 -31.03 21.94 -10.55
C GLY A 190 -30.58 21.99 -12.01
N GLY A 191 -30.51 20.80 -12.64
CA GLY A 191 -30.26 20.63 -14.06
C GLY A 191 -30.74 19.25 -14.53
N GLN A 192 -31.88 19.28 -15.22
CA GLN A 192 -32.58 18.19 -15.90
C GLN A 192 -31.92 17.94 -17.26
N PHE A 193 -31.64 16.69 -17.63
CA PHE A 193 -31.38 16.33 -19.03
C PHE A 193 -32.09 15.04 -19.42
N ASP A 194 -32.49 15.09 -20.68
CA ASP A 194 -33.63 14.45 -21.31
C ASP A 194 -33.25 13.12 -21.96
N SER A 195 -34.20 12.20 -21.98
CA SER A 195 -34.10 10.91 -22.64
C SER A 195 -34.26 11.07 -24.14
N SER A 196 -33.48 10.34 -24.95
CA SER A 196 -33.79 10.10 -26.35
C SER A 196 -33.58 8.63 -26.72
N ASP A 197 -34.63 8.07 -27.30
CA ASP A 197 -34.88 6.67 -27.65
C ASP A 197 -34.11 6.16 -28.89
N GLY A 198 -33.80 4.86 -28.85
CA GLY A 198 -34.00 3.91 -29.97
C GLY A 198 -32.75 3.27 -30.61
N PRO A 199 -32.87 2.13 -31.31
CA PRO A 199 -33.56 0.87 -30.97
C PRO A 199 -32.68 -0.39 -31.32
N PRO A 200 -33.26 -1.59 -31.54
CA PRO A 200 -33.23 -2.74 -30.64
C PRO A 200 -32.12 -3.78 -30.90
N ALA A 201 -32.06 -4.73 -29.96
CA ALA A 201 -31.22 -5.92 -29.93
C ALA A 201 -31.16 -6.71 -31.24
N SER A 202 -29.94 -7.06 -31.66
CA SER A 202 -29.71 -8.15 -32.61
C SER A 202 -29.36 -9.43 -31.84
N ASN A 203 -30.25 -10.41 -31.95
CA ASN A 203 -29.98 -11.81 -31.67
C ASN A 203 -28.84 -12.28 -32.57
N LEU A 204 -27.79 -12.88 -31.99
CA LEU A 204 -26.84 -13.69 -32.73
C LEU A 204 -26.92 -15.12 -32.20
N THR A 205 -27.42 -15.94 -33.11
CA THR A 205 -27.50 -17.40 -33.14
C THR A 205 -26.15 -18.05 -32.90
N THR A 206 -26.20 -19.13 -32.13
CA THR A 206 -25.22 -20.20 -32.07
C THR A 206 -25.08 -20.83 -33.46
N ASP A 207 -23.92 -20.67 -34.09
CA ASP A 207 -23.50 -21.49 -35.22
C ASP A 207 -22.10 -22.07 -34.94
N GLU A 208 -22.04 -23.39 -35.10
CA GLU A 208 -20.85 -24.24 -35.10
C GLU A 208 -19.76 -23.68 -36.02
N PHE A 209 -18.58 -23.41 -35.46
CA PHE A 209 -17.35 -23.23 -36.23
C PHE A 209 -16.36 -24.34 -35.92
N GLY A 210 -15.87 -24.96 -36.99
CA GLY A 210 -15.14 -26.21 -37.01
C GLY A 210 -13.78 -26.18 -36.32
N SER A 211 -13.35 -27.39 -35.92
CA SER A 211 -11.99 -27.74 -35.53
C SER A 211 -10.97 -27.33 -36.59
N GLY A 212 -10.36 -26.16 -36.40
CA GLY A 212 -9.03 -25.84 -36.93
C GLY A 212 -8.00 -25.98 -35.81
N ASP A 213 -6.88 -26.65 -36.11
CA ASP A 213 -5.77 -26.95 -35.22
C ASP A 213 -5.49 -25.84 -34.18
N ARG A 214 -5.86 -26.11 -32.92
CA ARG A 214 -5.35 -25.36 -31.77
C ARG A 214 -3.94 -25.88 -31.46
N PRO A 215 -2.93 -25.00 -31.29
CA PRO A 215 -1.64 -25.44 -30.78
C PRO A 215 -1.87 -26.12 -29.43
N THR A 216 -1.43 -27.36 -29.33
CA THR A 216 -1.57 -28.21 -28.16
C THR A 216 -0.76 -27.59 -27.03
N VAL A 217 -1.44 -27.05 -26.02
CA VAL A 217 -0.79 -26.63 -24.77
C VAL A 217 -0.49 -27.90 -24.00
N ASN A 218 0.79 -28.28 -23.92
CA ASN A 218 1.21 -29.31 -23.00
C ASN A 218 0.95 -28.81 -21.57
N ALA A 219 -0.01 -29.41 -20.88
CA ALA A 219 -0.06 -29.30 -19.43
C ALA A 219 1.26 -29.90 -18.91
N ALA A 220 2.07 -29.07 -18.25
CA ALA A 220 3.30 -29.55 -17.64
C ALA A 220 2.93 -30.67 -16.65
N PRO A 221 3.49 -31.88 -16.80
CA PRO A 221 3.44 -32.85 -15.72
C PRO A 221 4.26 -32.25 -14.58
N ASP A 222 3.73 -32.34 -13.36
CA ASP A 222 4.40 -31.97 -12.11
C ASP A 222 4.49 -30.46 -11.82
N GLY A 223 3.48 -29.93 -11.13
CA GLY A 223 3.63 -28.78 -10.21
C GLY A 223 3.87 -27.38 -10.79
N ASN A 224 4.19 -27.22 -12.09
CA ASN A 224 4.44 -25.91 -12.69
C ASN A 224 3.15 -25.21 -13.11
N ALA A 225 2.73 -24.25 -12.30
CA ALA A 225 1.47 -23.52 -12.42
C ALA A 225 1.44 -22.42 -13.50
N VAL A 226 2.58 -22.08 -14.10
CA VAL A 226 2.63 -21.10 -15.18
C VAL A 226 2.59 -21.84 -16.52
N PRO A 227 1.55 -21.62 -17.35
CA PRO A 227 1.50 -22.21 -18.67
C PRO A 227 2.61 -21.62 -19.55
N VAL A 228 3.62 -22.44 -19.85
CA VAL A 228 4.72 -22.11 -20.76
C VAL A 228 4.42 -22.70 -22.14
N ARG A 229 4.76 -21.98 -23.21
CA ARG A 229 4.69 -22.45 -24.59
C ARG A 229 5.85 -23.39 -24.89
N SER A 230 5.77 -24.10 -26.01
CA SER A 230 6.81 -25.02 -26.48
C SER A 230 8.18 -24.35 -26.72
N ASP A 231 8.20 -23.03 -26.91
CA ASP A 231 9.42 -22.22 -27.09
C ASP A 231 10.00 -21.68 -25.77
N GLY A 232 9.42 -22.05 -24.61
CA GLY A 232 9.85 -21.56 -23.31
C GLY A 232 9.25 -20.21 -22.89
N SER A 233 8.45 -19.56 -23.74
CA SER A 233 7.78 -18.29 -23.42
C SER A 233 6.52 -18.49 -22.57
N VAL A 234 6.13 -17.48 -21.79
CA VAL A 234 4.88 -17.53 -21.01
C VAL A 234 3.66 -17.39 -21.90
N ASN A 235 2.67 -18.28 -21.73
CA ASN A 235 1.35 -18.12 -22.32
C ASN A 235 0.53 -17.08 -21.55
N VAL A 236 0.78 -15.80 -21.82
CA VAL A 236 0.18 -14.66 -21.10
C VAL A 236 -1.36 -14.72 -21.04
N PRO A 237 -2.11 -15.01 -22.14
CA PRO A 237 -3.56 -15.18 -22.05
C PRO A 237 -4.02 -16.25 -21.05
N ALA A 238 -3.24 -17.33 -20.93
CA ALA A 238 -3.55 -18.39 -19.97
C ALA A 238 -3.22 -17.97 -18.53
N VAL A 239 -2.14 -17.20 -18.29
CA VAL A 239 -1.85 -16.56 -17.00
C VAL A 239 -2.94 -15.57 -16.62
N ALA A 240 -3.34 -14.68 -17.54
CA ALA A 240 -4.41 -13.70 -17.32
C ALA A 240 -5.74 -14.37 -16.99
N SER A 241 -6.07 -15.47 -17.67
CA SER A 241 -7.27 -16.27 -17.40
C SER A 241 -7.22 -16.99 -16.05
N ALA A 242 -6.06 -17.55 -15.67
CA ALA A 242 -5.87 -18.15 -14.35
C ALA A 242 -5.97 -17.10 -13.24
N HIS A 243 -5.35 -15.93 -13.45
CA HIS A 243 -5.44 -14.79 -12.57
C HIS A 243 -6.88 -14.33 -12.37
N ARG A 244 -7.65 -14.15 -13.46
CA ARG A 244 -9.07 -13.79 -13.41
C ARG A 244 -9.86 -14.76 -12.54
N ARG A 245 -9.70 -16.07 -12.74
CA ARG A 245 -10.41 -17.12 -11.97
C ARG A 245 -10.04 -17.08 -10.48
N ALA A 246 -8.75 -16.94 -10.16
CA ALA A 246 -8.30 -16.87 -8.78
C ALA A 246 -8.80 -15.61 -8.07
N ALA A 247 -8.70 -14.45 -8.73
CA ALA A 247 -9.15 -13.17 -8.18
C ALA A 247 -10.69 -13.10 -8.04
N SER A 248 -11.45 -13.63 -8.99
CA SER A 248 -12.92 -13.56 -8.95
C SER A 248 -13.55 -14.41 -7.84
N SER A 249 -12.83 -15.44 -7.35
CA SER A 249 -13.31 -16.39 -6.35
C SER A 249 -12.73 -16.16 -4.95
N THR A 250 -11.83 -15.19 -4.80
CA THR A 250 -11.06 -15.00 -3.56
C THR A 250 -11.23 -13.60 -3.00
N THR A 251 -11.05 -13.46 -1.69
CA THR A 251 -11.01 -12.18 -1.00
C THR A 251 -9.58 -11.71 -0.86
N TYR A 252 -9.30 -10.41 -0.98
CA TYR A 252 -7.92 -9.92 -0.94
C TYR A 252 -7.84 -8.43 -0.68
N LEU A 253 -6.64 -7.99 -0.35
CA LEU A 253 -6.21 -6.61 -0.39
C LEU A 253 -5.26 -6.39 -1.57
N LEU A 254 -5.57 -5.42 -2.42
CA LEU A 254 -4.80 -5.04 -3.60
C LEU A 254 -4.18 -3.66 -3.39
N PHE A 255 -2.87 -3.57 -3.62
CA PHE A 255 -2.13 -2.32 -3.70
C PHE A 255 -1.69 -2.09 -5.13
N ARG A 256 -1.87 -0.87 -5.63
CA ARG A 256 -1.34 -0.42 -6.91
C ARG A 256 -0.64 0.92 -6.73
N THR A 257 0.54 1.05 -7.32
CA THR A 257 1.25 2.32 -7.38
C THR A 257 1.57 2.61 -8.83
N TYR A 258 1.34 3.84 -9.25
CA TYR A 258 1.71 4.35 -10.55
C TYR A 258 2.49 5.64 -10.35
N THR A 259 3.66 5.75 -10.94
CA THR A 259 4.43 6.99 -11.04
C THR A 259 4.70 7.23 -12.52
N GLY A 260 4.29 8.38 -13.04
CA GLY A 260 4.42 8.69 -14.46
C GLY A 260 3.97 10.11 -14.76
N PRO A 261 3.82 10.50 -16.04
CA PRO A 261 3.40 11.84 -16.41
C PRO A 261 2.10 12.26 -15.72
N SER A 262 2.07 13.51 -15.24
CA SER A 262 0.84 14.03 -14.65
C SER A 262 -0.26 14.15 -15.70
N THR A 263 -1.48 13.74 -15.33
CA THR A 263 -2.67 13.87 -16.16
C THR A 263 -3.26 15.29 -16.14
N THR A 264 -2.85 16.12 -15.15
CA THR A 264 -3.40 17.48 -14.94
C THR A 264 -2.39 18.61 -15.17
N GLY A 265 -1.15 18.31 -15.57
CA GLY A 265 -0.15 19.35 -15.79
C GLY A 265 1.20 18.83 -16.27
N ASN A 266 2.19 19.73 -16.31
CA ASN A 266 3.56 19.37 -16.66
C ASN A 266 4.26 18.81 -15.41
N GLY A 267 4.69 17.56 -15.48
CA GLY A 267 5.46 16.92 -14.41
C GLY A 267 5.24 15.41 -14.33
N THR A 268 5.63 14.85 -13.19
CA THR A 268 5.41 13.46 -12.81
C THR A 268 4.44 13.45 -11.62
N GLU A 269 3.47 12.55 -11.63
CA GLU A 269 2.57 12.30 -10.50
C GLU A 269 2.70 10.87 -10.02
N THR A 270 2.55 10.69 -8.71
CA THR A 270 2.41 9.36 -8.09
C THR A 270 0.98 9.19 -7.63
N VAL A 271 0.35 8.10 -8.10
CA VAL A 271 -1.00 7.68 -7.74
C VAL A 271 -0.88 6.36 -7.01
N VAL A 272 -1.43 6.30 -5.80
CA VAL A 272 -1.47 5.09 -4.99
C VAL A 272 -2.91 4.68 -4.78
N GLN A 273 -3.20 3.41 -5.04
CA GLN A 273 -4.52 2.83 -4.89
C GLN A 273 -4.46 1.62 -3.96
N ARG A 274 -5.37 1.58 -3.00
CA ARG A 274 -5.61 0.45 -2.11
C ARG A 274 -7.05 -0.02 -2.32
N THR A 275 -7.24 -1.27 -2.72
CA THR A 275 -8.56 -1.86 -2.93
C THR A 275 -8.72 -3.11 -2.08
N MET A 276 -9.66 -3.11 -1.15
CA MET A 276 -10.10 -4.33 -0.45
C MET A 276 -11.28 -4.94 -1.20
N ILE A 277 -11.21 -6.24 -1.45
CA ILE A 277 -12.29 -7.01 -2.04
C ILE A 277 -12.63 -8.15 -1.10
N ALA A 278 -13.87 -8.14 -0.61
CA ALA A 278 -14.41 -9.20 0.20
C ALA A 278 -15.59 -9.83 -0.55
N ARG A 279 -15.65 -11.17 -0.55
CA ARG A 279 -16.68 -11.98 -1.23
C ARG A 279 -17.32 -12.96 -0.24
N GLY A 280 -18.64 -13.06 -0.30
CA GLY A 280 -19.46 -14.06 0.34
C GLY A 280 -20.21 -14.86 -0.73
N ASN A 281 -21.19 -15.67 -0.32
CA ASN A 281 -21.93 -16.51 -1.26
C ASN A 281 -22.70 -15.68 -2.29
N ASP A 282 -23.48 -14.70 -1.82
CA ASP A 282 -24.30 -13.81 -2.67
C ASP A 282 -24.03 -12.33 -2.38
N THR A 283 -22.96 -12.02 -1.65
CA THR A 283 -22.61 -10.65 -1.27
C THR A 283 -21.17 -10.34 -1.65
N TYR A 284 -20.91 -9.08 -1.98
CA TYR A 284 -19.53 -8.63 -2.13
C TYR A 284 -19.37 -7.19 -1.66
N ARG A 285 -18.16 -6.85 -1.25
CA ARG A 285 -17.80 -5.51 -0.80
C ARG A 285 -16.49 -5.11 -1.46
N VAL A 286 -16.48 -3.89 -1.97
CA VAL A 286 -15.27 -3.25 -2.50
C VAL A 286 -15.02 -1.98 -1.71
N GLU A 287 -13.81 -1.81 -1.22
CA GLU A 287 -13.36 -0.53 -0.66
C GLU A 287 -12.10 -0.09 -1.36
N GLN A 288 -12.24 0.95 -2.16
CA GLN A 288 -11.15 1.52 -2.91
C GLN A 288 -10.80 2.89 -2.36
N GLN A 289 -9.52 3.08 -2.09
CA GLN A 289 -8.92 4.36 -1.78
C GLN A 289 -7.90 4.68 -2.87
N THR A 290 -8.09 5.81 -3.57
CA THR A 290 -7.13 6.33 -4.55
C THR A 290 -6.58 7.65 -4.05
N THR A 291 -5.27 7.75 -3.94
CA THR A 291 -4.55 8.94 -3.51
C THR A 291 -3.64 9.40 -4.64
N THR A 292 -3.82 10.63 -5.11
CA THR A 292 -2.81 11.30 -5.93
C THR A 292 -1.93 12.12 -5.00
N CYS A 293 -0.65 11.78 -4.92
CA CYS A 293 0.28 12.36 -3.96
C CYS A 293 0.41 13.87 -4.17
N GLY A 294 0.15 14.64 -3.09
CA GLY A 294 0.17 16.10 -3.12
C GLY A 294 -1.09 16.77 -3.67
N SER A 295 -2.12 16.01 -4.05
CA SER A 295 -3.32 16.56 -4.70
C SER A 295 -4.62 16.16 -4.00
N SER A 296 -5.06 14.91 -4.15
CA SER A 296 -6.44 14.53 -3.79
C SER A 296 -6.55 13.11 -3.28
N LEU A 297 -7.62 12.87 -2.51
CA LEU A 297 -8.03 11.58 -2.01
C LEU A 297 -9.45 11.30 -2.50
N THR A 298 -9.62 10.19 -3.21
CA THR A 298 -10.93 9.64 -3.54
C THR A 298 -11.14 8.31 -2.83
N MET A 299 -12.29 8.14 -2.19
CA MET A 299 -12.71 6.85 -1.63
C MET A 299 -13.98 6.40 -2.32
N THR A 300 -14.02 5.14 -2.73
CA THR A 300 -15.19 4.50 -3.33
C THR A 300 -15.48 3.23 -2.56
N TYR A 301 -16.69 3.11 -2.06
CA TYR A 301 -17.21 1.94 -1.36
C TYR A 301 -18.34 1.34 -2.18
N LEU A 302 -18.34 0.03 -2.31
CA LEU A 302 -19.44 -0.73 -2.87
C LEU A 302 -19.84 -1.83 -1.93
N TYR A 303 -21.13 -2.10 -1.91
CA TYR A 303 -21.69 -3.24 -1.22
C TYR A 303 -22.85 -3.80 -2.02
N TYR A 304 -22.75 -5.07 -2.36
CA TYR A 304 -23.83 -5.85 -2.92
C TYR A 304 -24.37 -6.75 -1.82
N ASP A 305 -25.66 -6.63 -1.53
CA ASP A 305 -26.33 -7.33 -0.43
C ASP A 305 -27.04 -8.62 -0.86
N GLY A 306 -26.98 -8.95 -2.16
CA GLY A 306 -27.66 -10.09 -2.76
C GLY A 306 -28.87 -9.71 -3.61
N SER A 307 -29.34 -8.47 -3.53
CA SER A 307 -30.36 -7.95 -4.45
C SER A 307 -29.87 -6.71 -5.20
N ASP A 308 -29.33 -5.72 -4.49
CA ASP A 308 -29.04 -4.40 -5.05
C ASP A 308 -27.59 -4.00 -4.79
N LEU A 309 -27.07 -3.11 -5.63
CA LEU A 309 -25.74 -2.57 -5.49
C LEU A 309 -25.80 -1.17 -4.86
N PHE A 310 -25.12 -1.03 -3.73
CA PHE A 310 -25.03 0.23 -3.01
C PHE A 310 -23.62 0.79 -3.15
N GLY A 311 -23.53 2.08 -3.41
CA GLY A 311 -22.29 2.82 -3.55
C GLY A 311 -22.23 4.00 -2.60
N ALA A 312 -21.05 4.23 -2.03
CA ALA A 312 -20.70 5.49 -1.39
C ALA A 312 -19.40 6.02 -1.98
N ARG A 313 -19.32 7.31 -2.28
CA ARG A 313 -18.12 7.94 -2.85
C ARG A 313 -17.79 9.21 -2.10
N TYR A 314 -16.51 9.38 -1.77
CA TYR A 314 -15.97 10.60 -1.18
C TYR A 314 -14.89 11.17 -2.10
N ASN A 315 -15.05 12.42 -2.53
CA ASN A 315 -14.07 13.17 -3.33
C ASN A 315 -13.92 14.63 -2.83
N GLY A 316 -14.09 14.84 -1.52
CA GLY A 316 -14.29 16.15 -0.90
C GLY A 316 -15.71 16.31 -0.35
N THR A 317 -16.68 15.68 -1.02
CA THR A 317 -18.06 15.54 -0.57
C THR A 317 -18.45 14.06 -0.60
N LEU A 318 -19.24 13.61 0.39
CA LEU A 318 -19.75 12.25 0.45
C LEU A 318 -21.07 12.15 -0.33
N SER A 319 -21.14 11.24 -1.28
CA SER A 319 -22.34 10.90 -2.05
C SER A 319 -22.67 9.43 -1.95
N TYR A 320 -23.94 9.11 -2.17
CA TYR A 320 -24.50 7.77 -2.02
C TYR A 320 -25.38 7.45 -3.23
N THR A 321 -25.26 6.25 -3.74
CA THR A 321 -26.02 5.78 -4.89
C THR A 321 -26.53 4.37 -4.62
N GLN A 322 -27.78 4.10 -4.99
CA GLN A 322 -28.32 2.76 -5.09
C GLN A 322 -28.56 2.46 -6.56
N LEU A 323 -28.09 1.32 -7.01
CA LEU A 323 -28.23 0.82 -8.38
C LEU A 323 -28.91 -0.54 -8.33
N PRO A 324 -29.79 -0.85 -9.29
CA PRO A 324 -30.33 -2.21 -9.42
C PRO A 324 -29.20 -3.20 -9.75
N ALA A 325 -29.38 -4.48 -9.42
CA ALA A 325 -28.37 -5.54 -9.59
C ALA A 325 -27.80 -5.65 -11.02
N ASP A 326 -28.62 -5.35 -12.02
CA ASP A 326 -28.32 -5.42 -13.44
C ASP A 326 -27.66 -4.13 -13.97
N ALA A 327 -27.54 -3.09 -13.14
CA ALA A 327 -26.81 -1.90 -13.49
C ALA A 327 -25.37 -2.29 -13.77
N GLN A 328 -24.95 -2.06 -15.02
CA GLN A 328 -23.61 -2.36 -15.47
C GLN A 328 -22.60 -1.56 -14.65
N TYR A 329 -21.94 -2.23 -13.69
CA TYR A 329 -20.89 -1.60 -12.91
C TYR A 329 -19.74 -1.20 -13.85
N PRO A 330 -19.08 -0.04 -13.65
CA PRO A 330 -17.81 0.22 -14.31
C PRO A 330 -16.81 -0.86 -13.90
N THR A 331 -16.56 -1.82 -14.80
CA THR A 331 -15.47 -2.81 -14.77
C THR A 331 -15.05 -3.22 -13.36
N ALA A 332 -15.60 -4.32 -12.85
CA ALA A 332 -15.20 -4.90 -11.55
C ALA A 332 -13.66 -4.85 -11.41
N PRO A 333 -13.10 -4.44 -10.26
CA PRO A 333 -11.68 -4.12 -10.13
C PRO A 333 -10.74 -5.22 -10.68
N GLU A 334 -11.20 -6.47 -10.67
CA GLU A 334 -10.55 -7.64 -11.26
C GLU A 334 -10.26 -7.46 -12.75
N GLU A 335 -11.21 -6.99 -13.55
CA GLU A 335 -11.04 -6.85 -15.01
C GLU A 335 -10.00 -5.78 -15.34
N ALA A 336 -9.95 -4.69 -14.56
CA ALA A 336 -8.91 -3.69 -14.68
C ALA A 336 -7.52 -4.25 -14.34
N VAL A 337 -7.44 -5.23 -13.43
CA VAL A 337 -6.18 -5.90 -13.08
C VAL A 337 -5.78 -6.96 -14.10
N VAL A 338 -6.73 -7.75 -14.60
CA VAL A 338 -6.48 -8.72 -15.68
C VAL A 338 -5.91 -8.00 -16.91
N GLY A 339 -6.49 -6.84 -17.25
CA GLY A 339 -5.96 -5.98 -18.31
C GLY A 339 -4.51 -5.52 -18.07
N ASN A 340 -4.07 -5.34 -16.81
CA ASN A 340 -2.68 -5.01 -16.51
C ASN A 340 -1.75 -6.21 -16.72
N VAL A 341 -2.17 -7.42 -16.34
CA VAL A 341 -1.39 -8.65 -16.58
C VAL A 341 -1.17 -8.84 -18.07
N GLU A 342 -2.22 -8.74 -18.88
CA GLU A 342 -2.13 -8.84 -20.35
C GLU A 342 -1.28 -7.73 -20.95
N ARG A 343 -1.50 -6.48 -20.51
CA ARG A 343 -0.77 -5.31 -21.01
C ARG A 343 0.73 -5.42 -20.77
N TYR A 344 1.15 -5.84 -19.58
CA TYR A 344 2.54 -5.72 -19.15
C TYR A 344 3.37 -7.01 -19.32
N LEU A 345 2.77 -8.18 -19.28
CA LEU A 345 3.53 -9.43 -19.48
C LEU A 345 3.63 -9.83 -20.95
N SER A 346 2.89 -9.18 -21.86
CA SER A 346 2.97 -9.46 -23.29
C SER A 346 4.16 -8.73 -23.94
N THR A 347 5.31 -9.40 -23.99
CA THR A 347 6.56 -8.89 -24.60
C THR A 347 7.16 -9.89 -25.60
N THR A 348 8.14 -9.44 -26.37
CA THR A 348 8.88 -10.31 -27.30
C THR A 348 9.78 -11.31 -26.58
N ASN A 349 10.29 -10.98 -25.38
CA ASN A 349 11.15 -11.85 -24.60
C ASN A 349 10.54 -12.06 -23.20
N THR A 350 10.23 -13.30 -22.86
CA THR A 350 9.76 -13.65 -21.52
C THR A 350 10.56 -14.85 -21.03
N VAL A 351 11.19 -14.69 -19.86
CA VAL A 351 11.96 -15.73 -19.19
C VAL A 351 11.18 -16.16 -17.95
N VAL A 352 11.00 -17.46 -17.80
CA VAL A 352 10.42 -18.06 -16.59
C VAL A 352 11.55 -18.68 -15.79
N THR A 353 11.65 -18.29 -14.53
CA THR A 353 12.58 -18.91 -13.59
C THR A 353 11.76 -19.57 -12.50
N ASP A 354 12.01 -20.85 -12.26
CA ASP A 354 11.47 -21.55 -11.10
C ASP A 354 12.17 -20.98 -9.85
N PRO A 355 11.46 -20.38 -8.89
CA PRO A 355 12.12 -19.74 -7.76
C PRO A 355 12.86 -20.77 -6.90
N SER A 356 13.91 -20.29 -6.23
CA SER A 356 14.50 -20.99 -5.10
C SER A 356 13.44 -21.34 -4.05
N ILE A 357 13.67 -22.40 -3.28
CA ILE A 357 12.80 -23.02 -2.26
C ILE A 357 12.07 -22.01 -1.34
N ASP A 358 12.61 -20.81 -1.14
CA ASP A 358 12.12 -19.79 -0.19
C ASP A 358 10.94 -18.92 -0.69
N VAL A 359 10.59 -18.90 -1.98
CA VAL A 359 9.43 -18.14 -2.49
C VAL A 359 8.42 -19.07 -3.15
N PRO A 360 7.25 -19.33 -2.53
CA PRO A 360 6.23 -20.18 -3.15
C PRO A 360 5.61 -19.49 -4.36
N GLY A 361 6.00 -19.89 -5.57
CA GLY A 361 5.46 -19.36 -6.82
C GLY A 361 6.31 -19.73 -8.03
N VAL A 362 6.13 -19.01 -9.11
CA VAL A 362 6.99 -19.01 -10.31
C VAL A 362 7.35 -17.55 -10.61
N TYR A 363 8.62 -17.29 -10.88
CA TYR A 363 9.09 -15.95 -11.22
C TYR A 363 9.06 -15.76 -12.74
N VAL A 364 8.37 -14.73 -13.20
CA VAL A 364 8.23 -14.38 -14.62
C VAL A 364 8.88 -13.03 -14.85
N VAL A 365 9.89 -12.99 -15.72
CA VAL A 365 10.54 -11.75 -16.15
C VAL A 365 10.22 -11.53 -17.62
N ALA A 366 9.62 -10.39 -17.93
CA ALA A 366 9.28 -9.96 -19.28
C ALA A 366 10.08 -8.70 -19.64
N SER A 367 10.83 -8.77 -20.74
CA SER A 367 11.66 -7.66 -21.23
C SER A 367 11.59 -7.57 -22.76
N GLY A 368 12.23 -6.56 -23.34
CA GLY A 368 12.20 -6.31 -24.78
C GLY A 368 11.00 -5.44 -25.19
N THR A 369 10.42 -5.69 -26.37
CA THR A 369 9.38 -4.81 -26.92
C THR A 369 8.00 -5.26 -26.44
N PRO A 370 7.22 -4.42 -25.74
CA PRO A 370 5.83 -4.73 -25.39
C PRO A 370 4.96 -4.82 -26.65
N THR A 371 4.04 -5.77 -26.69
CA THR A 371 3.09 -5.90 -27.81
C THR A 371 1.82 -5.08 -27.61
N SER A 372 1.57 -4.60 -26.38
CA SER A 372 0.40 -3.79 -26.07
C SER A 372 0.41 -2.46 -26.85
N PRO A 373 -0.70 -2.10 -27.54
CA PRO A 373 -0.79 -0.84 -28.28
C PRO A 373 -0.52 0.41 -27.44
N SER A 374 -0.87 0.39 -26.14
CA SER A 374 -0.65 1.51 -25.21
C SER A 374 0.81 1.71 -24.81
N LEU A 375 1.69 0.77 -25.15
CA LEU A 375 3.11 0.79 -24.80
C LEU A 375 4.00 0.85 -26.06
N ARG A 376 3.44 1.26 -27.21
CA ARG A 376 4.22 1.38 -28.44
C ARG A 376 5.28 2.48 -28.31
N GLY A 377 6.51 2.14 -28.68
CA GLY A 377 7.63 3.08 -28.72
C GLY A 377 8.27 3.37 -27.36
N VAL A 378 7.84 2.71 -26.28
CA VAL A 378 8.52 2.84 -24.99
C VAL A 378 9.91 2.19 -25.06
N GLU A 379 10.84 2.74 -24.31
CA GLU A 379 12.23 2.28 -24.24
C GLU A 379 12.53 1.68 -22.86
N ASN A 380 13.63 0.94 -22.74
CA ASN A 380 14.10 0.36 -21.47
C ASN A 380 13.01 -0.40 -20.69
N TYR A 381 12.15 -1.12 -21.41
CA TYR A 381 11.03 -1.83 -20.82
C TYR A 381 11.46 -3.04 -20.00
N HIS A 382 10.99 -3.10 -18.76
CA HIS A 382 11.20 -4.20 -17.84
C HIS A 382 9.92 -4.47 -17.04
N ALA A 383 9.52 -5.74 -16.95
CA ALA A 383 8.39 -6.17 -16.15
C ALA A 383 8.71 -7.48 -15.43
N GLU A 384 8.35 -7.58 -14.16
CA GLU A 384 8.58 -8.74 -13.31
C GLU A 384 7.30 -9.11 -12.59
N ALA A 385 6.97 -10.40 -12.56
CA ALA A 385 5.79 -10.90 -11.88
C ALA A 385 6.10 -12.16 -11.06
N VAL A 386 5.47 -12.25 -9.90
CA VAL A 386 5.44 -13.46 -9.08
C VAL A 386 4.08 -14.11 -9.27
N VAL A 387 4.06 -15.31 -9.85
CA VAL A 387 2.82 -16.05 -10.13
C VAL A 387 2.68 -17.20 -9.14
N GLY A 388 1.59 -17.22 -8.38
CA GLY A 388 1.28 -18.29 -7.44
C GLY A 388 0.98 -19.62 -8.13
N ARG A 389 0.94 -20.70 -7.34
CA ARG A 389 0.56 -22.05 -7.84
C ARG A 389 -0.88 -22.14 -8.36
N ASP A 390 -1.73 -21.20 -7.97
CA ASP A 390 -3.09 -21.02 -8.45
C ASP A 390 -3.16 -20.24 -9.78
N GLY A 391 -2.01 -19.82 -10.32
CA GLY A 391 -1.91 -18.97 -11.51
C GLY A 391 -2.22 -17.50 -11.23
N MET A 392 -2.39 -17.11 -9.97
CA MET A 392 -2.62 -15.72 -9.60
C MET A 392 -1.30 -14.95 -9.57
N VAL A 393 -1.20 -13.90 -10.40
CA VAL A 393 -0.14 -12.88 -10.24
C VAL A 393 -0.29 -12.21 -8.87
N ARG A 394 0.63 -12.50 -7.95
CA ARG A 394 0.68 -11.95 -6.58
C ARG A 394 1.35 -10.59 -6.53
N GLU A 395 2.36 -10.41 -7.38
CA GLU A 395 3.12 -9.19 -7.52
C GLU A 395 3.43 -8.96 -9.00
N LEU A 396 3.40 -7.71 -9.43
CA LEU A 396 3.79 -7.26 -10.75
C LEU A 396 4.43 -5.88 -10.63
N THR A 397 5.68 -5.74 -11.08
CA THR A 397 6.41 -4.48 -11.13
C THR A 397 6.85 -4.22 -12.56
N VAL A 398 6.71 -2.98 -13.01
CA VAL A 398 6.96 -2.56 -14.40
C VAL A 398 7.66 -1.22 -14.41
N SER A 399 8.64 -1.07 -15.28
CA SER A 399 9.30 0.20 -15.57
C SER A 399 9.59 0.36 -17.06
N TYR A 400 9.45 1.59 -17.57
CA TYR A 400 9.83 1.93 -18.94
C TYR A 400 10.00 3.44 -19.12
N ASP A 401 10.72 3.83 -20.16
CA ASP A 401 10.88 5.22 -20.57
C ASP A 401 9.91 5.58 -21.68
N LEU A 402 9.40 6.82 -21.63
CA LEU A 402 8.45 7.31 -22.62
C LEU A 402 9.15 7.71 -23.92
N PRO A 403 8.52 7.49 -25.09
CA PRO A 403 9.12 7.86 -26.37
C PRO A 403 9.38 9.37 -26.44
N ASN A 404 10.61 9.75 -26.78
CA ASN A 404 11.03 11.16 -26.92
C ASN A 404 10.87 12.00 -25.65
N ASP A 405 10.86 11.35 -24.49
CA ASP A 405 10.68 12.01 -23.21
C ASP A 405 11.65 11.41 -22.18
N SER A 406 12.37 12.26 -21.46
CA SER A 406 13.30 11.82 -20.40
C SER A 406 12.59 11.23 -19.17
N ARG A 407 11.26 11.24 -19.13
CA ARG A 407 10.47 10.73 -18.01
C ARG A 407 10.26 9.23 -18.12
N SER A 408 10.50 8.55 -17.01
CA SER A 408 10.19 7.14 -16.81
C SER A 408 8.82 6.95 -16.17
N VAL A 409 8.20 5.81 -16.45
CA VAL A 409 7.00 5.32 -15.78
C VAL A 409 7.39 4.13 -14.90
N SER A 410 6.90 4.10 -13.66
CA SER A 410 6.91 2.90 -12.82
C SER A 410 5.49 2.51 -12.45
N PHE A 411 5.16 1.22 -12.54
CA PHE A 411 3.90 0.67 -12.08
C PHE A 411 4.18 -0.54 -11.19
N SER A 412 3.51 -0.62 -10.06
CA SER A 412 3.53 -1.83 -9.23
C SER A 412 2.13 -2.25 -8.81
N LEU A 413 1.98 -3.54 -8.61
CA LEU A 413 0.76 -4.20 -8.18
C LEU A 413 1.12 -5.31 -7.19
N ARG A 414 0.44 -5.36 -6.05
CA ARG A 414 0.66 -6.39 -5.03
C ARG A 414 -0.63 -6.81 -4.34
N TYR A 415 -0.80 -8.12 -4.18
CA TYR A 415 -1.86 -8.73 -3.38
C TYR A 415 -1.38 -9.05 -1.95
N ALA A 416 -2.26 -8.87 -0.99
CA ALA A 416 -2.09 -9.23 0.42
C ALA A 416 -3.40 -9.82 0.98
N ASP A 417 -3.32 -10.47 2.15
CA ASP A 417 -4.46 -11.02 2.91
C ASP A 417 -5.43 -11.89 2.05
N VAL A 418 -4.85 -12.67 1.13
CA VAL A 418 -5.60 -13.48 0.16
C VAL A 418 -6.33 -14.62 0.89
N GLY A 419 -7.64 -14.64 0.79
CA GLY A 419 -8.52 -15.64 1.40
C GLY A 419 -8.87 -15.35 2.87
N GLU A 420 -8.32 -14.29 3.48
CA GLU A 420 -8.50 -14.02 4.91
C GLU A 420 -9.59 -12.98 5.21
N THR A 421 -10.12 -12.31 4.19
CA THR A 421 -11.08 -11.22 4.38
C THR A 421 -12.52 -11.73 4.34
N THR A 422 -13.31 -11.44 5.37
CA THR A 422 -14.75 -11.79 5.41
C THR A 422 -15.63 -10.63 4.97
N VAL A 423 -16.75 -10.91 4.30
CA VAL A 423 -17.77 -9.89 3.99
C VAL A 423 -18.61 -9.57 5.23
N ARG A 424 -18.79 -8.27 5.49
CA ARG A 424 -19.78 -7.74 6.42
C ARG A 424 -20.38 -6.48 5.83
N ALA A 425 -21.66 -6.26 6.10
CA ALA A 425 -22.35 -5.01 5.77
C ALA A 425 -21.53 -3.81 6.30
N PRO A 426 -21.26 -2.81 5.45
CA PRO A 426 -20.59 -1.60 5.91
C PRO A 426 -21.52 -0.75 6.79
N ALA A 427 -20.96 -0.10 7.81
CA ALA A 427 -21.74 0.76 8.69
C ALA A 427 -22.44 1.92 7.95
N TRP A 428 -21.88 2.40 6.83
CA TRP A 428 -22.53 3.42 6.00
C TRP A 428 -23.78 2.89 5.30
N TYR A 429 -23.81 1.60 4.99
CA TYR A 429 -24.98 0.94 4.42
C TYR A 429 -26.05 0.80 5.50
N ASP A 430 -25.70 0.23 6.65
CA ASP A 430 -26.63 0.05 7.77
C ASP A 430 -27.26 1.38 8.23
N ALA A 431 -26.46 2.45 8.27
CA ALA A 431 -26.93 3.76 8.70
C ALA A 431 -27.95 4.41 7.74
N ARG A 432 -27.92 4.04 6.45
CA ARG A 432 -28.70 4.71 5.40
C ARG A 432 -29.83 3.84 4.84
N TRP A 433 -29.59 2.54 4.72
CA TRP A 433 -30.53 1.58 4.14
C TRP A 433 -30.85 0.40 5.07
N GLY A 434 -30.18 0.26 6.21
CA GLY A 434 -30.50 -0.79 7.16
C GLY A 434 -31.88 -0.61 7.79
N ASP A 435 -32.60 -1.72 7.99
CA ASP A 435 -33.95 -1.79 8.57
C ASP A 435 -33.98 -1.47 10.08
N GLY A 436 -33.38 -0.38 10.55
CA GLY A 436 -33.55 0.17 11.91
C GLY A 436 -33.30 -0.77 13.12
N THR A 437 -32.89 -2.01 12.90
CA THR A 437 -32.73 -3.09 13.89
C THR A 437 -31.30 -3.24 14.36
N ALA A 438 -30.43 -2.28 13.99
CA ALA A 438 -29.23 -2.00 14.75
C ALA A 438 -29.67 -1.67 16.18
N THR A 439 -29.59 -2.67 17.06
CA THR A 439 -29.91 -2.54 18.48
C THR A 439 -29.10 -1.37 19.02
N ALA A 440 -29.80 -0.24 19.20
CA ALA A 440 -29.23 1.03 19.62
C ALA A 440 -28.76 0.91 21.06
N THR A 441 -27.56 0.36 21.25
CA THR A 441 -26.79 0.54 22.48
C THR A 441 -25.57 1.39 22.13
N THR A 442 -25.80 2.62 21.64
CA THR A 442 -24.92 3.82 21.62
C THR A 442 -25.56 4.85 20.66
N PRO A 443 -25.67 6.16 20.98
CA PRO A 443 -26.47 7.10 20.21
C PRO A 443 -25.96 7.31 18.77
N ALA A 444 -26.88 7.16 17.81
CA ALA A 444 -26.67 7.20 16.36
C ALA A 444 -26.12 8.54 15.82
N THR A 445 -26.14 9.62 16.61
CA THR A 445 -25.60 10.93 16.21
C THR A 445 -24.07 10.91 16.12
N THR A 446 -23.38 9.97 16.79
CA THR A 446 -21.91 9.92 16.79
C THR A 446 -21.34 9.18 15.58
N ASN A 447 -22.07 8.24 14.98
CA ASN A 447 -21.49 7.36 13.93
C ASN A 447 -21.44 8.01 12.53
N ALA A 448 -22.41 8.86 12.17
CA ALA A 448 -22.36 9.58 10.90
C ALA A 448 -21.18 10.57 10.85
N THR A 449 -20.92 11.29 11.95
CA THR A 449 -19.76 12.20 12.09
C THR A 449 -18.44 11.45 12.29
N PHE A 450 -18.45 10.26 12.89
CA PHE A 450 -17.26 9.43 13.08
C PHE A 450 -16.69 8.91 11.75
N PHE A 451 -17.55 8.59 10.77
CA PHE A 451 -17.11 8.25 9.42
C PHE A 451 -16.64 9.48 8.63
N ASP A 452 -17.31 10.62 8.78
CA ASP A 452 -17.06 11.79 7.94
C ASP A 452 -15.77 12.53 8.31
N GLU A 453 -15.47 12.68 9.62
CA GLU A 453 -14.29 13.42 10.06
C GLU A 453 -13.11 12.51 10.43
N TYR A 454 -13.38 11.39 11.13
CA TYR A 454 -12.34 10.48 11.60
C TYR A 454 -11.86 9.50 10.52
N GLY A 455 -12.79 9.02 9.68
CA GLY A 455 -12.47 8.23 8.48
C GLY A 455 -11.64 9.04 7.48
N LYS A 456 -12.06 10.28 7.23
CA LYS A 456 -11.31 11.26 6.41
C LYS A 456 -9.92 11.53 6.97
N LEU A 457 -9.77 11.86 8.25
CA LEU A 457 -8.46 12.16 8.84
C LEU A 457 -7.52 10.94 8.77
N ARG A 458 -8.03 9.73 9.06
CA ARG A 458 -7.22 8.50 8.96
C ARG A 458 -6.85 8.19 7.52
N ALA A 459 -7.77 8.35 6.59
CA ALA A 459 -7.53 8.08 5.17
C ALA A 459 -6.54 9.10 4.59
N GLU A 460 -6.63 10.38 4.94
CA GLU A 460 -5.69 11.43 4.53
C GLU A 460 -4.30 11.23 5.17
N MET A 461 -4.23 10.86 6.45
CA MET A 461 -2.95 10.54 7.10
C MET A 461 -2.31 9.26 6.55
N ALA A 462 -3.12 8.22 6.29
CA ALA A 462 -2.66 6.99 5.68
C ALA A 462 -2.21 7.24 4.24
N ALA A 463 -2.95 8.04 3.47
CA ALA A 463 -2.60 8.47 2.11
C ALA A 463 -1.27 9.24 2.07
N ARG A 464 -1.07 10.20 2.98
CA ARG A 464 0.20 10.95 3.09
C ARG A 464 1.36 10.08 3.53
N LYS A 465 1.11 9.13 4.45
CA LYS A 465 2.13 8.15 4.86
C LYS A 465 2.48 7.24 3.67
N LEU A 466 1.48 6.69 2.99
CA LEU A 466 1.65 5.80 1.83
C LEU A 466 2.39 6.51 0.69
N CYS A 467 2.04 7.76 0.38
CA CYS A 467 2.76 8.59 -0.59
C CYS A 467 4.20 8.91 -0.16
N ARG A 468 4.43 9.09 1.15
CA ARG A 468 5.78 9.34 1.67
C ARG A 468 6.64 8.09 1.59
N ASP A 469 6.09 6.94 1.98
CA ASP A 469 6.78 5.65 1.97
C ASP A 469 7.10 5.21 0.53
N LEU A 470 6.31 5.64 -0.48
CA LEU A 470 6.52 5.33 -1.90
C LEU A 470 7.34 6.36 -2.68
N ALA A 471 7.46 7.60 -2.19
CA ALA A 471 8.33 8.62 -2.78
C ALA A 471 9.84 8.36 -2.51
N ASP A 472 10.14 7.39 -1.64
CA ASP A 472 11.49 6.92 -1.34
C ASP A 472 11.57 5.40 -1.53
N PRO A 473 11.70 4.90 -2.77
CA PRO A 473 11.73 3.45 -3.06
C PRO A 473 12.92 2.74 -2.41
N SER A 474 13.90 3.46 -1.86
CA SER A 474 15.01 2.88 -1.08
C SER A 474 14.62 2.43 0.34
N ALA A 475 13.41 2.79 0.79
CA ALA A 475 12.85 2.44 2.09
C ALA A 475 11.90 1.22 2.06
N ALA A 476 11.67 0.62 0.89
CA ALA A 476 10.68 -0.47 0.70
C ALA A 476 11.27 -1.89 0.67
N ASP A 477 12.59 -2.05 0.69
CA ASP A 477 13.20 -3.34 1.04
C ASP A 477 13.27 -3.49 2.54
#